data_AF-A0A934H4C3-F1
#
_entry.id   AF-A0A934H4C3-F1
#
_cell.length_a   1.000
_cell.length_b   1.000
_cell.length_c   1.000
_cell.angle_alpha   90.00
_cell.angle_beta   90.00
_cell.angle_gamma   90.00
#
_symmetry.space_group_name_H-M   'P 1'
#
loop_
_entity.id
_entity.type
_entity.pdbx_description
1 polymer ?
#
loop_
_entity_poly.entity_id
_entity_poly.type
_entity_poly.pdbx_seq_one_letter_code
_entity_poly.pdbx_strand_id
1 'polypeptide(L)'
;MKTRSIAIAALLLMLLLSACGPQETPMPTPDIGAIQTAAAQTVVAEILATQSAEAALTPLASPTAQPTNTPAESPTVTVTMTVGVLTTPGLVGTPLGLCDDASYNLATVDVTVSDGTVIAPGAEFLKTWKIRNTGSCSWGAGYTVVFGYGERMNGQPAALNTTVTPGQEVDVSVQFKAPTTVGEYKSWWRMANARGSAFGQFFSVWIIVR
;
A
#
# COMPACT_ATOMS: atom_id res chain seq x y z
N MET A 1 15.29 -10.93 77.35
CA MET A 1 15.96 -9.98 76.42
C MET A 1 16.97 -10.66 75.50
N LYS A 2 17.82 -11.59 75.97
CA LYS A 2 18.84 -12.28 75.13
C LYS A 2 18.31 -13.06 73.90
N THR A 3 17.16 -13.71 73.99
CA THR A 3 16.60 -14.52 72.88
C THR A 3 16.03 -13.67 71.73
N ARG A 4 15.52 -12.47 72.02
CA ARG A 4 15.03 -11.53 71.00
C ARG A 4 16.18 -10.88 70.20
N SER A 5 17.30 -10.60 70.86
CA SER A 5 18.50 -10.06 70.20
C SER A 5 19.14 -11.06 69.23
N ILE A 6 19.11 -12.36 69.55
CA ILE A 6 19.63 -13.43 68.67
C ILE A 6 18.73 -13.60 67.44
N ALA A 7 17.42 -13.53 67.60
CA ALA A 7 16.47 -13.62 66.49
C ALA A 7 16.59 -12.43 65.52
N ILE A 8 16.81 -11.22 66.03
CA ILE A 8 17.01 -10.01 65.21
C ILE A 8 18.35 -10.07 64.48
N ALA A 9 19.41 -10.55 65.14
CA ALA A 9 20.71 -10.74 64.49
C ALA A 9 20.66 -11.81 63.38
N ALA A 10 19.92 -12.90 63.58
CA ALA A 10 19.74 -13.94 62.57
C ALA A 10 18.92 -13.44 61.36
N LEU A 11 17.90 -12.60 61.59
CA LEU A 11 17.08 -12.01 60.53
C LEU A 11 17.87 -10.98 59.69
N LEU A 12 18.71 -10.16 60.33
CA LEU A 12 19.62 -9.22 59.65
C LEU A 12 20.70 -9.95 58.85
N LEU A 13 21.22 -11.08 59.37
CA LEU A 13 22.20 -11.89 58.65
C LEU A 13 21.59 -12.56 57.42
N MET A 14 20.35 -13.05 57.48
CA MET A 14 19.67 -13.60 56.30
C MET A 14 19.38 -12.55 55.23
N LEU A 15 19.09 -11.29 55.60
CA LEU A 15 18.88 -10.21 54.63
C LEU A 15 20.18 -9.87 53.86
N LEU A 16 21.33 -9.91 54.53
CA LEU A 16 22.64 -9.56 53.94
C LEU A 16 23.17 -10.60 52.95
N LEU A 17 22.77 -11.88 53.04
CA LEU A 17 23.21 -12.93 52.11
C LEU A 17 22.45 -12.95 50.76
N SER A 18 21.43 -12.10 50.58
CA SER A 18 20.63 -12.04 49.34
C SER A 18 21.15 -11.07 48.27
N ALA A 19 22.26 -10.37 48.53
CA ALA A 19 22.75 -9.28 47.67
C ALA A 19 23.74 -9.70 46.56
N CYS A 20 23.96 -11.00 46.32
CA CYS A 20 24.84 -11.47 45.26
C CYS A 20 24.03 -12.13 44.13
N GLY A 21 23.51 -11.31 43.21
CA GLY A 21 22.98 -11.76 41.92
C GLY A 21 24.09 -11.79 40.85
N PRO A 22 23.97 -12.61 39.80
CA PRO A 22 24.98 -12.68 38.74
C PRO A 22 25.11 -11.33 38.03
N GLN A 23 26.35 -10.82 37.99
CA GLN A 23 26.72 -9.59 37.30
C GLN A 23 26.72 -9.86 35.79
N GLU A 24 25.82 -9.21 35.06
CA GLU A 24 25.82 -9.23 33.59
C GLU A 24 27.11 -8.57 33.08
N THR A 25 27.92 -9.32 32.35
CA THR A 25 29.08 -8.76 31.64
C THR A 25 28.61 -7.96 30.44
N PRO A 26 29.10 -6.71 30.24
CA PRO A 26 28.76 -5.95 29.05
C PRO A 26 29.24 -6.69 27.79
N MET A 27 28.33 -6.92 26.85
CA MET A 27 28.65 -7.45 25.53
C MET A 27 29.58 -6.48 24.78
N PRO A 28 30.50 -6.98 23.93
CA PRO A 28 31.36 -6.12 23.12
C PRO A 28 30.53 -5.29 22.13
N THR A 29 30.59 -3.97 22.28
CA THR A 29 29.99 -3.00 21.36
C THR A 29 30.65 -3.13 19.97
N PRO A 30 29.88 -3.33 18.88
CA PRO A 30 30.43 -3.31 17.53
C PRO A 30 30.91 -1.90 17.16
N ASP A 31 32.15 -1.77 16.69
CA ASP A 31 32.73 -0.53 16.19
C ASP A 31 32.10 -0.17 14.82
N ILE A 32 31.28 0.88 14.80
CA ILE A 32 30.53 1.40 13.65
C ILE A 32 31.46 2.11 12.63
N GLY A 33 32.77 2.22 12.88
CA GLY A 33 33.72 2.80 11.93
C GLY A 33 34.08 1.87 10.76
N ALA A 34 33.97 0.56 10.93
CA ALA A 34 34.47 -0.41 9.95
C ALA A 34 33.48 -0.74 8.80
N ILE A 35 32.19 -0.41 8.92
CA ILE A 35 31.16 -0.74 7.92
C ILE A 35 31.08 0.32 6.79
N GLN A 36 31.57 1.55 7.02
CA GLN A 36 31.36 2.68 6.11
C GLN A 36 32.31 2.71 4.88
N THR A 37 33.40 1.93 4.86
CA THR A 37 34.42 2.02 3.79
C THR A 37 34.18 1.04 2.63
N ALA A 38 33.31 0.04 2.79
CA ALA A 38 33.09 -0.99 1.77
C ALA A 38 32.04 -0.60 0.70
N ALA A 39 31.16 0.36 0.96
CA ALA A 39 30.06 0.70 0.05
C ALA A 39 30.43 1.69 -1.07
N ALA A 40 31.63 2.29 -1.05
CA ALA A 40 32.01 3.33 -2.00
C ALA A 40 32.69 2.82 -3.29
N GLN A 41 33.02 1.53 -3.40
CA GLN A 41 33.83 1.01 -4.52
C GLN A 41 33.03 0.31 -5.64
N THR A 42 31.74 0.05 -5.47
CA THR A 42 30.97 -0.74 -6.45
C THR A 42 30.32 0.08 -7.56
N VAL A 43 30.24 1.41 -7.44
CA VAL A 43 29.49 2.26 -8.39
C VAL A 43 30.27 2.60 -9.66
N VAL A 44 31.61 2.48 -9.66
CA VAL A 44 32.44 2.90 -10.80
C VAL A 44 32.48 1.86 -11.93
N ALA A 45 32.11 0.61 -11.68
CA ALA A 45 32.17 -0.45 -12.69
C ALA A 45 31.00 -0.43 -13.70
N GLU A 46 29.78 -0.06 -13.27
CA GLU A 46 28.60 -0.12 -14.16
C GLU A 46 28.56 0.98 -15.23
N ILE A 47 29.25 2.10 -15.01
CA ILE A 47 29.23 3.26 -15.93
C ILE A 47 30.06 3.00 -17.21
N LEU A 48 31.01 2.06 -17.18
CA LEU A 48 31.84 1.70 -18.34
C LEU A 48 31.16 0.77 -19.35
N ALA A 49 30.00 0.17 -19.01
CA ALA A 49 29.29 -0.73 -19.91
C ALA A 49 28.36 -0.02 -20.93
N THR A 50 28.14 1.29 -20.80
CA THR A 50 27.14 2.03 -21.61
C THR A 50 27.72 2.77 -22.82
N GLN A 51 28.99 2.59 -23.17
CA GLN A 51 29.65 3.31 -24.28
C GLN A 51 29.87 2.48 -25.57
N SER A 52 29.09 1.43 -25.79
CA SER A 52 29.02 0.75 -27.09
C SER A 52 27.67 1.01 -27.77
N ALA A 53 27.41 2.29 -28.01
CA ALA A 53 26.54 2.68 -29.11
C ALA A 53 27.31 2.52 -30.43
N GLU A 54 26.55 2.23 -31.49
CA GLU A 54 26.86 2.46 -32.90
C GLU A 54 27.44 1.29 -33.71
N ALA A 55 26.53 0.49 -34.29
CA ALA A 55 26.46 0.26 -35.75
C ALA A 55 25.45 -0.86 -36.08
N ALA A 56 24.25 -0.49 -36.55
CA ALA A 56 23.48 -1.29 -37.51
C ALA A 56 22.16 -0.56 -37.85
N LEU A 57 22.27 0.46 -38.71
CA LEU A 57 21.12 0.96 -39.46
C LEU A 57 20.75 -0.07 -40.54
N THR A 58 19.64 -0.79 -40.35
CA THR A 58 18.85 -1.36 -41.47
C THR A 58 17.43 -1.67 -40.99
N PRO A 59 16.41 -0.88 -41.36
CA PRO A 59 15.05 -1.38 -41.42
C PRO A 59 14.92 -2.23 -42.69
N LEU A 60 14.75 -3.52 -42.52
CA LEU A 60 14.43 -4.46 -43.61
C LEU A 60 13.05 -4.09 -44.17
N ALA A 61 13.01 -3.71 -45.45
CA ALA A 61 11.78 -3.47 -46.18
C ALA A 61 10.88 -4.72 -46.12
N SER A 62 9.68 -4.56 -45.58
CA SER A 62 8.65 -5.60 -45.55
C SER A 62 8.06 -5.78 -46.95
N PRO A 63 7.95 -7.01 -47.48
CA PRO A 63 7.43 -7.23 -48.82
C PRO A 63 5.94 -6.92 -48.91
N THR A 64 5.62 -6.13 -49.93
CA THR A 64 4.31 -5.72 -50.43
C THR A 64 3.34 -6.90 -50.54
N ALA A 65 2.21 -6.82 -49.81
CA ALA A 65 1.08 -7.70 -50.06
C ALA A 65 0.41 -7.30 -51.39
N GLN A 66 0.45 -8.21 -52.35
CA GLN A 66 -0.20 -8.12 -53.66
C GLN A 66 -1.74 -8.21 -53.51
N PRO A 67 -2.53 -7.43 -54.26
CA PRO A 67 -3.98 -7.63 -54.30
C PRO A 67 -4.32 -8.83 -55.18
N THR A 68 -4.75 -9.94 -54.55
CA THR A 68 -5.40 -11.05 -55.25
C THR A 68 -6.83 -10.65 -55.55
N ASN A 69 -7.11 -10.34 -56.82
CA ASN A 69 -8.47 -10.21 -57.33
C ASN A 69 -9.10 -11.61 -57.43
N THR A 70 -9.77 -12.04 -56.36
CA THR A 70 -10.65 -13.20 -56.40
C THR A 70 -12.01 -12.77 -56.97
N PRO A 71 -12.51 -13.43 -58.04
CA PRO A 71 -13.83 -13.12 -58.61
C PRO A 71 -14.95 -13.38 -57.60
N ALA A 72 -15.89 -12.44 -57.53
CA ALA A 72 -17.09 -12.54 -56.72
C ALA A 72 -17.99 -13.68 -57.23
N GLU A 73 -18.16 -14.73 -56.42
CA GLU A 73 -19.26 -15.66 -56.59
C GLU A 73 -20.55 -15.02 -56.07
N SER A 74 -21.55 -15.00 -56.94
CA SER A 74 -22.91 -14.53 -56.67
C SER A 74 -23.61 -15.45 -55.65
N PRO A 75 -24.16 -14.95 -54.54
CA PRO A 75 -25.01 -15.77 -53.68
C PRO A 75 -26.40 -15.94 -54.30
N THR A 76 -26.73 -17.19 -54.65
CA THR A 76 -28.10 -17.65 -54.92
C THR A 76 -28.91 -17.54 -53.62
N VAL A 77 -29.99 -16.76 -53.65
CA VAL A 77 -30.92 -16.60 -52.52
C VAL A 77 -31.81 -17.84 -52.43
N THR A 78 -31.51 -18.73 -51.49
CA THR A 78 -32.42 -19.79 -51.05
C THR A 78 -33.16 -19.31 -49.80
N VAL A 79 -34.45 -19.00 -49.94
CA VAL A 79 -35.32 -18.66 -48.81
C VAL A 79 -35.77 -19.95 -48.13
N THR A 80 -35.10 -20.29 -47.03
CA THR A 80 -35.57 -21.34 -46.11
C THR A 80 -36.30 -20.67 -44.96
N MET A 81 -37.61 -20.88 -44.85
CA MET A 81 -38.40 -20.43 -43.70
C MET A 81 -38.06 -21.31 -42.49
N THR A 82 -37.13 -20.85 -41.66
CA THR A 82 -36.83 -21.45 -40.37
C THR A 82 -37.81 -20.90 -39.34
N VAL A 83 -38.59 -21.79 -38.72
CA VAL A 83 -39.43 -21.47 -37.56
C VAL A 83 -38.53 -20.95 -36.44
N GLY A 84 -38.60 -19.64 -36.17
CA GLY A 84 -37.81 -18.99 -35.14
C GLY A 84 -38.24 -19.43 -33.75
N VAL A 85 -37.50 -20.37 -33.17
CA VAL A 85 -37.52 -20.55 -31.71
C VAL A 85 -36.71 -19.39 -31.13
N LEU A 86 -37.40 -18.44 -30.50
CA LEU A 86 -36.78 -17.45 -29.60
C LEU A 86 -36.22 -18.20 -28.38
N THR A 87 -35.06 -18.81 -28.52
CA THR A 87 -34.20 -19.05 -27.35
C THR A 87 -33.55 -17.73 -27.03
N THR A 88 -34.20 -16.93 -26.17
CA THR A 88 -33.58 -15.80 -25.49
C THR A 88 -32.26 -16.29 -24.92
N PRO A 89 -31.09 -15.80 -25.36
CA PRO A 89 -29.85 -16.07 -24.65
C PRO A 89 -30.09 -15.61 -23.22
N GLY A 90 -29.97 -16.55 -22.28
CA GLY A 90 -30.21 -16.28 -20.87
C GLY A 90 -29.50 -15.00 -20.47
N LEU A 91 -30.23 -14.13 -19.77
CA LEU A 91 -29.63 -13.10 -18.94
C LEU A 91 -28.76 -13.84 -17.92
N VAL A 92 -27.52 -14.14 -18.29
CA VAL A 92 -26.45 -14.34 -17.33
C VAL A 92 -26.35 -12.95 -16.71
N GLY A 93 -26.95 -12.80 -15.53
CA GLY A 93 -26.92 -11.55 -14.79
C GLY A 93 -25.46 -11.13 -14.69
N THR A 94 -25.07 -10.14 -15.47
CA THR A 94 -23.79 -9.46 -15.27
C THR A 94 -23.88 -8.97 -13.83
N PRO A 95 -22.90 -9.29 -12.96
CA PRO A 95 -22.91 -8.71 -11.63
C PRO A 95 -23.05 -7.20 -11.82
N LEU A 96 -24.13 -6.62 -11.28
CA LEU A 96 -24.35 -5.18 -11.32
C LEU A 96 -23.30 -4.54 -10.42
N GLY A 97 -22.08 -4.43 -10.91
CA GLY A 97 -20.98 -3.78 -10.24
C GLY A 97 -21.29 -2.29 -10.12
N LEU A 98 -21.08 -1.73 -8.93
CA LEU A 98 -21.19 -0.29 -8.72
C LEU A 98 -20.22 0.44 -9.67
N CYS A 99 -20.62 1.62 -10.14
CA CYS A 99 -19.74 2.48 -10.95
C CYS A 99 -18.50 2.86 -10.15
N ASP A 100 -18.71 3.44 -8.96
CA ASP A 100 -17.66 3.79 -8.02
C ASP A 100 -17.63 2.77 -6.88
N ASP A 101 -16.55 1.97 -6.79
CA ASP A 101 -16.32 1.08 -5.66
C ASP A 101 -14.83 0.85 -5.43
N ALA A 102 -14.40 0.82 -4.17
CA ALA A 102 -13.01 0.72 -3.77
C ALA A 102 -12.81 -0.35 -2.69
N SER A 103 -11.70 -1.08 -2.81
CA SER A 103 -11.23 -2.04 -1.80
C SER A 103 -9.71 -1.98 -1.67
N TYR A 104 -9.15 -2.77 -0.78
CA TYR A 104 -7.71 -2.88 -0.60
C TYR A 104 -7.32 -4.27 -0.09
N ASN A 105 -6.06 -4.64 -0.27
CA ASN A 105 -5.48 -5.85 0.31
C ASN A 105 -4.85 -5.50 1.67
N LEU A 106 -5.32 -6.16 2.74
CA LEU A 106 -4.83 -5.94 4.11
C LEU A 106 -3.30 -6.11 4.26
N ALA A 107 -2.67 -6.97 3.45
CA ALA A 107 -1.24 -7.21 3.52
C ALA A 107 -0.38 -6.08 2.90
N THR A 108 -0.96 -5.25 2.03
CA THR A 108 -0.22 -4.26 1.24
C THR A 108 -0.83 -2.86 1.29
N VAL A 109 -1.92 -2.67 2.04
CA VAL A 109 -2.63 -1.40 2.12
C VAL A 109 -1.75 -0.30 2.71
N ASP A 110 -0.94 -0.61 3.72
CA ASP A 110 -0.07 0.38 4.35
C ASP A 110 1.25 0.52 3.59
N VAL A 111 1.43 1.63 2.88
CA VAL A 111 2.63 1.87 2.07
C VAL A 111 3.74 2.57 2.86
N THR A 112 3.40 3.55 3.71
CA THR A 112 4.40 4.34 4.46
C THR A 112 4.37 4.09 5.96
N VAL A 113 3.22 4.27 6.60
CA VAL A 113 3.05 4.12 8.06
C VAL A 113 2.23 2.87 8.30
N SER A 114 2.85 1.81 8.80
CA SER A 114 2.13 0.61 9.19
C SER A 114 1.29 0.85 10.44
N ASP A 115 0.21 0.10 10.58
CA ASP A 115 -0.62 0.14 11.77
C ASP A 115 0.16 -0.12 13.08
N GLY A 116 -0.11 0.70 14.09
CA GLY A 116 0.55 0.65 15.40
C GLY A 116 1.91 1.34 15.47
N THR A 117 2.35 2.02 14.40
CA THR A 117 3.61 2.78 14.38
C THR A 117 3.65 3.81 15.49
N VAL A 118 4.79 3.92 16.18
CA VAL A 118 5.02 4.91 17.23
C VAL A 118 5.46 6.23 16.60
N ILE A 119 4.75 7.31 16.93
CA ILE A 119 5.01 8.66 16.40
C ILE A 119 5.16 9.64 17.57
N ALA A 120 6.13 10.54 17.49
CA ALA A 120 6.33 11.54 18.53
C ALA A 120 5.15 12.52 18.65
N PRO A 121 4.84 13.04 19.85
CA PRO A 121 3.76 14.00 20.04
C PRO A 121 3.90 15.23 19.14
N GLY A 122 2.82 15.61 18.44
CA GLY A 122 2.83 16.78 17.55
C GLY A 122 3.59 16.61 16.23
N ALA A 123 4.20 15.46 15.97
CA ALA A 123 4.94 15.22 14.73
C ALA A 123 4.03 15.13 13.51
N GLU A 124 4.50 15.64 12.39
CA GLU A 124 3.85 15.51 11.09
C GLU A 124 4.33 14.25 10.38
N PHE A 125 3.42 13.52 9.74
CA PHE A 125 3.74 12.31 9.00
C PHE A 125 2.81 12.11 7.80
N LEU A 126 3.34 11.54 6.72
CA LEU A 126 2.58 11.23 5.51
C LEU A 126 2.13 9.77 5.55
N LYS A 127 0.82 9.53 5.61
CA LYS A 127 0.26 8.19 5.44
C LYS A 127 -0.15 8.00 3.99
N THR A 128 0.34 6.93 3.39
CA THR A 128 -0.03 6.49 2.05
C THR A 128 -0.70 5.13 2.13
N TRP A 129 -1.85 4.99 1.48
CA TRP A 129 -2.58 3.73 1.34
C TRP A 129 -2.59 3.26 -0.10
N LYS A 130 -2.48 1.94 -0.31
CA LYS A 130 -2.68 1.30 -1.60
C LYS A 130 -4.12 0.85 -1.76
N ILE A 131 -4.85 1.49 -2.67
CA ILE A 131 -6.30 1.29 -2.88
C ILE A 131 -6.54 0.76 -4.29
N ARG A 132 -7.45 -0.20 -4.42
CA ARG A 132 -7.85 -0.81 -5.69
C ARG A 132 -9.22 -0.31 -6.14
N ASN A 133 -9.33 0.01 -7.42
CA ASN A 133 -10.62 0.26 -8.07
C ASN A 133 -11.33 -1.07 -8.37
N THR A 134 -12.42 -1.35 -7.65
CA THR A 134 -13.28 -2.52 -7.85
C THR A 134 -14.61 -2.16 -8.52
N GLY A 135 -14.81 -0.88 -8.84
CA GLY A 135 -15.95 -0.41 -9.60
C GLY A 135 -15.81 -0.64 -11.10
N SER A 136 -16.86 -0.28 -11.84
CA SER A 136 -16.87 -0.33 -13.31
C SER A 136 -16.45 0.98 -13.97
N CYS A 137 -16.37 2.08 -13.23
CA CYS A 137 -15.97 3.39 -13.73
C CYS A 137 -14.51 3.70 -13.43
N SER A 138 -13.87 4.42 -14.35
CA SER A 138 -12.51 4.93 -14.12
C SER A 138 -12.56 6.12 -13.17
N TRP A 139 -11.72 6.13 -12.15
CA TRP A 139 -11.51 7.29 -11.29
C TRP A 139 -10.55 8.25 -11.97
N GLY A 140 -10.74 9.54 -11.76
CA GLY A 140 -9.87 10.56 -12.34
C GLY A 140 -10.03 11.89 -11.63
N ALA A 141 -9.97 12.99 -12.38
CA ALA A 141 -10.11 14.33 -11.83
C ALA A 141 -11.39 14.47 -10.98
N GLY A 142 -11.24 15.08 -9.80
CA GLY A 142 -12.32 15.30 -8.83
C GLY A 142 -12.55 14.14 -7.85
N TYR A 143 -11.96 12.96 -8.08
CA TYR A 143 -11.96 11.90 -7.07
C TYR A 143 -11.01 12.27 -5.94
N THR A 144 -11.43 11.99 -4.70
CA THR A 144 -10.71 12.39 -3.49
C THR A 144 -10.71 11.27 -2.46
N VAL A 145 -9.73 11.27 -1.57
CA VAL A 145 -9.81 10.57 -0.29
C VAL A 145 -10.35 11.55 0.75
N VAL A 146 -11.36 11.12 1.51
CA VAL A 146 -12.08 11.98 2.47
C VAL A 146 -12.13 11.34 3.85
N PHE A 147 -12.14 12.19 4.87
CA PHE A 147 -12.29 11.77 6.25
C PHE A 147 -13.67 11.13 6.46
N GLY A 148 -13.69 9.96 7.09
CA GLY A 148 -14.89 9.26 7.50
C GLY A 148 -15.28 9.58 8.93
N TYR A 149 -14.53 9.02 9.88
CA TYR A 149 -14.79 9.15 11.32
C TYR A 149 -13.54 8.81 12.15
N GLY A 150 -13.65 8.98 13.47
CA GLY A 150 -12.54 8.78 14.41
C GLY A 150 -11.71 10.04 14.60
N GLU A 151 -10.40 9.87 14.80
CA GLU A 151 -9.48 10.96 15.11
C GLU A 151 -8.92 11.57 13.84
N ARG A 152 -9.30 12.80 13.50
CA ARG A 152 -8.92 13.41 12.22
C ARG A 152 -7.41 13.69 12.10
N MET A 153 -6.71 13.90 13.22
CA MET A 153 -5.25 14.13 13.26
C MET A 153 -4.78 15.20 12.25
N ASN A 154 -5.55 16.28 12.11
CA ASN A 154 -5.41 17.34 11.11
C ASN A 154 -5.39 16.91 9.63
N GLY A 155 -5.66 15.63 9.33
CA GLY A 155 -5.73 15.12 7.97
C GLY A 155 -6.77 15.87 7.16
N GLN A 156 -6.41 16.27 5.94
CA GLN A 156 -7.30 16.95 5.01
C GLN A 156 -7.64 16.02 3.83
N PRO A 157 -8.78 16.23 3.16
CA PRO A 157 -9.07 15.53 1.91
C PRO A 157 -7.95 15.75 0.89
N ALA A 158 -7.59 14.70 0.16
CA ALA A 158 -6.57 14.77 -0.89
C ALA A 158 -7.16 14.28 -2.22
N ALA A 159 -6.88 15.01 -3.30
CA ALA A 159 -7.34 14.65 -4.64
C ALA A 159 -6.47 13.56 -5.26
N LEU A 160 -7.08 12.75 -6.11
CA LEU A 160 -6.35 11.86 -6.99
C LEU A 160 -5.69 12.67 -8.10
N ASN A 161 -4.40 12.42 -8.31
CA ASN A 161 -3.60 13.09 -9.33
C ASN A 161 -3.43 12.25 -10.60
N THR A 162 -4.03 11.05 -10.64
CA THR A 162 -3.93 10.12 -11.75
C THR A 162 -5.28 9.47 -12.04
N THR A 163 -5.42 8.95 -13.26
CA THR A 163 -6.57 8.15 -13.67
C THR A 163 -6.35 6.70 -13.23
N VAL A 164 -7.36 6.10 -12.61
CA VAL A 164 -7.34 4.72 -12.10
C VAL A 164 -8.49 3.94 -12.73
N THR A 165 -8.16 3.07 -13.68
CA THR A 165 -9.16 2.26 -14.38
C THR A 165 -9.62 1.08 -13.52
N PRO A 166 -10.78 0.47 -13.82
CA PRO A 166 -11.25 -0.73 -13.12
C PRO A 166 -10.16 -1.81 -13.01
N GLY A 167 -10.01 -2.36 -11.81
CA GLY A 167 -9.02 -3.39 -11.47
C GLY A 167 -7.61 -2.86 -11.15
N GLN A 168 -7.32 -1.58 -11.39
CA GLN A 168 -6.02 -0.97 -11.06
C GLN A 168 -5.91 -0.58 -9.58
N GLU A 169 -4.68 -0.44 -9.12
CA GLU A 169 -4.33 0.08 -7.79
C GLU A 169 -3.71 1.47 -7.88
N VAL A 170 -3.88 2.25 -6.83
CA VAL A 170 -3.34 3.60 -6.68
C VAL A 170 -2.88 3.83 -5.26
N ASP A 171 -1.78 4.55 -5.12
CA ASP A 171 -1.29 5.03 -3.84
C ASP A 171 -1.92 6.41 -3.55
N VAL A 172 -2.69 6.51 -2.47
CA VAL A 172 -3.33 7.76 -2.02
C VAL A 172 -2.70 8.22 -0.72
N SER A 173 -2.30 9.49 -0.65
CA SER A 173 -1.55 10.03 0.50
C SER A 173 -2.32 11.15 1.18
N VAL A 174 -2.31 11.16 2.52
CA VAL A 174 -2.81 12.25 3.35
C VAL A 174 -1.75 12.63 4.37
N GLN A 175 -1.52 13.93 4.50
CA GLN A 175 -0.65 14.50 5.51
C GLN A 175 -1.38 14.56 6.85
N PHE A 176 -0.75 14.03 7.90
CA PHE A 176 -1.29 14.00 9.26
C PHE A 176 -0.36 14.72 10.23
N LYS A 177 -0.92 15.08 11.39
CA LYS A 177 -0.21 15.55 12.56
C LYS A 177 -0.67 14.75 13.78
N ALA A 178 0.28 14.07 14.41
CA ALA A 178 0.03 13.31 15.64
C ALA A 178 -0.46 14.24 16.75
N PRO A 179 -1.45 13.83 17.56
CA PRO A 179 -1.84 14.56 18.75
C PRO A 179 -0.66 14.76 19.72
N THR A 180 -0.77 15.77 20.59
CA THR A 180 0.28 16.05 21.59
C THR A 180 0.14 15.22 22.86
N THR A 181 -0.98 14.53 23.02
CA THR A 181 -1.26 13.68 24.18
C THR A 181 -0.84 12.24 23.86
N VAL A 182 -0.21 11.57 24.81
CA VAL A 182 0.15 10.16 24.70
C VAL A 182 -1.11 9.31 24.63
N GLY A 183 -1.14 8.34 23.71
CA GLY A 183 -2.30 7.46 23.52
C GLY A 183 -2.30 6.75 22.18
N GLU A 184 -3.33 5.95 21.94
CA GLU A 184 -3.58 5.30 20.65
C GLU A 184 -4.60 6.10 19.86
N TYR A 185 -4.34 6.31 18.56
CA TYR A 185 -5.17 7.13 17.69
C TYR A 185 -5.50 6.39 16.41
N LYS A 186 -6.78 6.36 16.06
CA LYS A 186 -7.29 5.75 14.82
C LYS A 186 -8.13 6.73 14.02
N SER A 187 -7.80 6.89 12.76
CA SER A 187 -8.54 7.70 11.79
C SER A 187 -9.05 6.82 10.66
N TRP A 188 -10.32 6.97 10.27
CA TRP A 188 -10.93 6.20 9.18
C TRP A 188 -11.25 7.09 7.99
N TRP A 189 -10.92 6.61 6.80
CA TRP A 189 -10.95 7.34 5.54
C TRP A 189 -11.61 6.49 4.47
N ARG A 190 -12.16 7.13 3.44
CA ARG A 190 -12.75 6.46 2.28
C ARG A 190 -12.62 7.30 1.03
N MET A 191 -12.90 6.70 -0.13
CA MET A 191 -12.90 7.42 -1.40
C MET A 191 -14.18 8.24 -1.56
N ALA A 192 -14.12 9.30 -2.36
CA ALA A 192 -15.27 10.05 -2.84
C ALA A 192 -15.11 10.44 -4.30
N ASN A 193 -16.21 10.36 -5.05
CA ASN A 193 -16.21 10.67 -6.48
C ASN A 193 -16.24 12.18 -6.74
N ALA A 194 -16.20 12.58 -8.01
CA ALA A 194 -16.20 13.98 -8.42
C ALA A 194 -17.44 14.78 -7.97
N ARG A 195 -18.51 14.12 -7.53
CA ARG A 195 -19.71 14.74 -6.96
C ARG A 195 -19.67 14.83 -5.43
N GLY A 196 -18.55 14.47 -4.80
CA GLY A 196 -18.40 14.38 -3.35
C GLY A 196 -19.16 13.20 -2.73
N SER A 197 -19.71 12.28 -3.52
CA SER A 197 -20.38 11.09 -3.01
C SER A 197 -19.32 10.07 -2.62
N ALA A 198 -19.24 9.76 -1.33
CA ALA A 198 -18.22 8.89 -0.81
C ALA A 198 -18.60 7.40 -0.98
N PHE A 199 -17.64 6.52 -1.25
CA PHE A 199 -17.89 5.13 -1.68
C PHE A 199 -16.77 4.18 -1.23
N GLY A 200 -16.99 2.88 -1.43
CA GLY A 200 -16.03 1.81 -1.13
C GLY A 200 -15.82 1.53 0.35
N GLN A 201 -14.86 0.67 0.63
CA GLN A 201 -14.48 0.29 2.00
C GLN A 201 -13.75 1.43 2.73
N PHE A 202 -13.95 1.50 4.05
CA PHE A 202 -13.12 2.35 4.90
C PHE A 202 -11.74 1.72 5.09
N PHE A 203 -10.72 2.56 5.05
CA PHE A 203 -9.34 2.23 5.42
C PHE A 203 -8.85 3.16 6.52
N SER A 204 -7.88 2.72 7.32
CA SER A 204 -7.48 3.42 8.53
C SER A 204 -6.01 3.81 8.58
N VAL A 205 -5.72 4.80 9.41
CA VAL A 205 -4.40 4.96 10.00
C VAL A 205 -4.51 4.75 11.50
N TRP A 206 -3.70 3.84 12.03
CA TRP A 206 -3.56 3.62 13.47
C TRP A 206 -2.12 3.90 13.91
N ILE A 207 -1.96 4.85 14.83
CA ILE A 207 -0.67 5.19 15.41
C ILE A 207 -0.73 5.14 16.94
N ILE A 208 0.45 5.10 17.54
CA ILE A 208 0.61 5.26 18.98
C ILE A 208 1.51 6.46 19.24
N VAL A 209 1.02 7.42 20.01
CA VAL A 209 1.80 8.59 20.42
C VAL A 209 2.45 8.30 21.76
N ARG A 210 3.78 8.36 21.81
CA ARG A 210 4.60 8.13 23.01
C ARG A 210 5.85 9.01 22.99
#